data_AF-A0A972DS84-F1
#
_entry.id   AF-A0A972DS84-F1
#
_cell.length_a   1.000
_cell.length_b   1.000
_cell.length_c   1.000
_cell.angle_alpha   90.00
_cell.angle_beta   90.00
_cell.angle_gamma   90.00
#
_symmetry.space_group_name_H-M   'P 1'
#
loop_
_entity.id
_entity.type
_entity.pdbx_description
1 polymer ?
#
loop_
_entity_poly.entity_id
_entity_poly.type
_entity_poly.pdbx_seq_one_letter_code
_entity_poly.pdbx_strand_id
1 'polypeptide(L)'
;MPTTVAPDDVEQLWIDFKNDPTNQQMRNRLVERYLPLVKYNGERIWARLPDGVELDDLISAGVFGLMDAIDAFDLSRGVKFETYCVPRIR
;
A
#
# COMPACT_ATOMS: atom_id res chain seq x y z
N MET A 1 -13.75 -5.28 -12.99
CA MET A 1 -12.88 -4.62 -14.00
C MET A 1 -11.60 -4.23 -13.30
N PRO A 2 -10.40 -4.53 -13.83
CA PRO A 2 -9.16 -4.06 -13.22
C PRO A 2 -8.99 -2.61 -13.65
N THR A 3 -9.19 -1.66 -12.73
CA THR A 3 -8.94 -0.25 -13.01
C THR A 3 -7.43 -0.05 -13.08
N THR A 4 -6.85 -0.26 -14.27
CA THR A 4 -5.53 0.28 -14.62
C THR A 4 -5.65 1.80 -14.68
N VAL A 5 -5.68 2.41 -13.50
CA VAL A 5 -5.53 3.85 -13.32
C VAL A 5 -4.21 4.23 -13.99
N ALA A 6 -4.27 5.17 -14.94
CA ALA A 6 -3.11 5.67 -15.67
C ALA A 6 -2.06 6.22 -14.67
N PRO A 7 -0.75 6.17 -15.01
CA PRO A 7 0.31 6.65 -14.11
C PRO A 7 0.07 8.08 -13.59
N ASP A 8 -0.44 8.95 -14.47
CA ASP A 8 -0.71 10.36 -14.19
C ASP A 8 -1.84 10.56 -13.15
N ASP A 9 -2.81 9.64 -13.07
CA ASP A 9 -3.93 9.71 -12.12
C ASP A 9 -3.49 9.26 -10.70
N VAL A 10 -2.45 8.44 -10.58
CA VAL A 10 -1.89 8.08 -9.27
C VAL A 10 -1.11 9.24 -8.66
N GLU A 11 -0.32 9.94 -9.46
CA GLU A 11 0.43 11.12 -9.00
C GLU A 11 -0.53 12.23 -8.55
N GLN A 12 -1.59 12.49 -9.33
CA GLN A 12 -2.62 13.45 -8.93
C GLN A 12 -3.33 13.04 -7.64
N LEU A 13 -3.71 11.77 -7.50
CA LEU A 13 -4.31 11.24 -6.27
C LEU A 13 -3.41 11.45 -5.04
N TRP A 14 -2.10 11.28 -5.20
CA TRP A 14 -1.12 11.56 -4.16
C TRP A 14 -1.03 13.05 -3.81
N ILE A 15 -1.01 13.92 -4.82
CA ILE A 15 -1.00 15.37 -4.63
C ILE A 15 -2.25 15.80 -3.86
N ASP A 16 -3.42 15.32 -4.28
CA ASP A 16 -4.71 15.63 -3.64
C ASP A 16 -4.73 15.15 -2.18
N PHE A 17 -4.25 13.93 -1.91
CA PHE A 17 -4.12 13.41 -0.55
C PHE A 17 -3.12 14.22 0.29
N LYS A 18 -2.01 14.69 -0.28
CA LYS A 18 -1.04 15.51 0.47
C LYS A 18 -1.51 16.94 0.71
N ASN A 19 -2.39 17.46 -0.13
CA ASN A 19 -3.06 18.73 0.08
C ASN A 19 -4.13 18.64 1.18
N ASP A 20 -4.85 17.52 1.28
CA ASP A 20 -5.82 17.24 2.33
C ASP A 20 -5.67 15.81 2.89
N PRO A 21 -4.77 15.62 3.88
CA PRO A 21 -4.52 14.31 4.47
C PRO A 21 -5.69 13.81 5.34
N THR A 22 -6.67 14.67 5.65
CA THR A 22 -7.87 14.27 6.39
C THR A 22 -8.92 13.62 5.50
N ASN A 23 -8.75 13.74 4.17
CA ASN A 23 -9.67 13.18 3.20
C ASN A 23 -9.56 11.64 3.12
N GLN A 24 -10.46 10.98 3.85
CA GLN A 24 -10.53 9.52 3.89
C GLN A 24 -10.81 8.90 2.52
N GLN A 25 -11.49 9.59 1.60
CA GLN A 25 -11.74 9.05 0.27
C GLN A 25 -10.45 8.93 -0.55
N MET A 26 -9.56 9.92 -0.48
CA MET A 26 -8.27 9.87 -1.17
C MET A 26 -7.37 8.79 -0.56
N ARG A 27 -7.33 8.70 0.78
CA ARG A 27 -6.62 7.63 1.48
C ARG A 27 -7.14 6.25 1.09
N ASN A 28 -8.46 6.04 1.07
CA ASN A 28 -9.05 4.76 0.70
C ASN A 28 -8.73 4.37 -0.75
N ARG A 29 -8.78 5.32 -1.70
CA ARG A 29 -8.36 5.07 -3.09
C ARG A 29 -6.89 4.64 -3.18
N LEU A 30 -5.99 5.27 -2.41
CA LEU A 30 -4.59 4.87 -2.34
C LEU A 30 -4.44 3.45 -1.73
N VAL A 31 -5.14 3.16 -0.63
CA VAL A 31 -5.13 1.83 -0.01
C VAL A 31 -5.62 0.76 -0.99
N GLU A 32 -6.77 0.96 -1.64
CA GLU A 32 -7.33 0.02 -2.63
C GLU A 32 -6.38 -0.24 -3.79
N ARG A 33 -5.70 0.81 -4.27
CA ARG A 33 -4.69 0.71 -5.34
C ARG A 33 -3.53 -0.21 -4.94
N TYR A 34 -3.02 -0.07 -3.73
CA TYR A 34 -1.83 -0.79 -3.27
C TYR A 34 -2.13 -2.07 -2.51
N LEU A 35 -3.40 -2.38 -2.21
CA LEU A 35 -3.83 -3.61 -1.57
C LEU A 35 -3.35 -4.89 -2.28
N PRO A 36 -3.34 -4.99 -3.63
CA PRO A 36 -2.79 -6.17 -4.33
C PRO A 36 -1.31 -6.40 -4.04
N LEU A 37 -0.54 -5.32 -3.79
CA LEU A 37 0.87 -5.42 -3.42
C LEU A 37 1.03 -6.05 -2.04
N VAL A 38 0.15 -5.71 -1.10
CA VAL A 38 0.14 -6.35 0.23
C VAL A 38 -0.14 -7.84 0.10
N LYS A 39 -1.19 -8.22 -0.64
CA LYS A 39 -1.53 -9.64 -0.85
C LYS A 39 -0.38 -10.42 -1.47
N TYR A 40 0.20 -9.90 -2.54
CA TYR A 40 1.33 -10.53 -3.23
C TYR A 40 2.56 -10.71 -2.33
N ASN A 41 2.91 -9.70 -1.52
CA ASN A 41 4.05 -9.81 -0.60
C ASN A 41 3.73 -10.74 0.58
N GLY A 42 2.50 -10.67 1.12
CA GLY A 42 2.02 -11.53 2.20
C GLY A 42 2.07 -13.01 1.80
N GLU A 43 1.56 -13.37 0.64
CA GLU A 43 1.62 -14.74 0.10
C GLU A 43 3.06 -15.24 -0.04
N ARG A 44 3.98 -14.39 -0.51
CA ARG A 44 5.41 -14.74 -0.66
C ARG A 44 6.13 -14.93 0.67
N ILE A 45 5.77 -14.15 1.68
CA ILE A 45 6.31 -14.29 3.03
C ILE A 45 5.76 -15.56 3.66
N TRP A 46 4.45 -15.76 3.59
CA TRP A 46 3.74 -16.93 4.10
C TRP A 46 4.30 -18.24 3.54
N ALA A 47 4.58 -18.30 2.23
CA ALA A 47 5.19 -19.47 1.59
C ALA A 47 6.58 -19.87 2.12
N ARG A 48 7.21 -19.04 2.98
CA ARG A 48 8.52 -19.30 3.60
C ARG A 48 8.43 -19.51 5.12
N LEU A 49 7.26 -19.36 5.72
CA LEU A 49 7.05 -19.49 7.15
C LEU A 49 6.76 -20.96 7.53
N PRO A 50 7.08 -21.35 8.78
CA PRO A 50 6.69 -22.66 9.30
C PRO A 50 5.17 -22.78 9.46
N ASP A 51 4.70 -24.01 9.58
CA ASP A 51 3.29 -24.31 9.82
C ASP A 51 2.77 -23.60 11.08
N GLY A 52 1.55 -23.05 11.00
CA GLY A 52 0.87 -22.38 12.11
C GLY A 52 0.72 -20.86 11.99
N VAL A 53 1.25 -20.23 10.94
CA VAL A 53 0.94 -18.82 10.62
C VAL A 53 -0.20 -18.76 9.61
N GLU A 54 -1.23 -17.97 9.91
CA GLU A 54 -2.35 -17.76 8.99
C GLU A 54 -2.04 -16.64 7.99
N LEU A 55 -2.38 -16.88 6.72
CA LEU A 55 -2.17 -15.90 5.65
C LEU A 55 -3.01 -14.63 5.88
N ASP A 56 -4.23 -14.78 6.38
CA ASP A 56 -5.15 -13.66 6.60
C ASP A 56 -4.65 -12.72 7.71
N ASP A 57 -3.97 -13.25 8.73
CA ASP A 57 -3.31 -12.45 9.78
C ASP A 57 -2.16 -11.61 9.19
N LEU A 58 -1.33 -12.22 8.33
CA LEU A 58 -0.24 -11.53 7.63
C LEU A 58 -0.76 -10.44 6.70
N ILE A 59 -1.83 -10.72 5.95
CA ILE A 59 -2.44 -9.74 5.07
C ILE A 59 -3.00 -8.58 5.90
N SER A 60 -3.69 -8.87 7.00
CA SER A 60 -4.25 -7.84 7.89
C SER A 60 -3.14 -6.95 8.46
N ALA A 61 -2.07 -7.54 8.99
CA ALA A 61 -0.89 -6.80 9.47
C ALA A 61 -0.26 -5.95 8.35
N GLY A 62 -0.14 -6.50 7.14
CA GLY A 62 0.38 -5.79 5.97
C GLY A 62 -0.49 -4.62 5.52
N VAL A 63 -1.82 -4.69 5.69
CA VAL A 63 -2.73 -3.57 5.41
C VAL A 63 -2.53 -2.43 6.39
N PHE A 64 -2.29 -2.72 7.67
CA PHE A 64 -1.91 -1.69 8.65
C PHE A 64 -0.58 -1.02 8.27
N GLY A 65 0.45 -1.82 7.93
CA GLY A 65 1.73 -1.30 7.48
C GLY A 65 1.63 -0.47 6.18
N LEU A 66 0.71 -0.83 5.28
CA LEU A 66 0.40 -0.05 4.08
C LEU A 66 -0.21 1.31 4.43
N MET A 67 -1.19 1.33 5.34
CA MET A 67 -1.83 2.58 5.79
C MET A 67 -0.80 3.54 6.40
N ASP A 68 0.04 3.04 7.30
CA ASP A 68 1.11 3.84 7.92
C ASP A 68 2.14 4.30 6.88
N ALA A 69 2.47 3.45 5.91
CA ALA A 69 3.34 3.83 4.81
C ALA A 69 2.73 4.95 3.96
N ILE A 70 1.42 4.91 3.69
CA ILE A 70 0.74 5.95 2.91
C ILE A 70 0.81 7.29 3.63
N ASP A 71 0.50 7.28 4.92
CA ASP A 71 0.47 8.49 5.73
C ASP A 71 1.88 9.11 5.82
N ALA A 72 2.92 8.28 6.00
CA ALA A 72 4.31 8.70 6.13
C ALA A 72 5.07 8.92 4.81
N PHE A 73 4.48 8.62 3.64
CA PHE A 73 5.18 8.75 2.36
C PHE A 73 5.42 10.21 1.99
N ASP A 74 6.58 10.50 1.42
CA ASP A 74 6.97 11.84 0.96
C ASP A 74 7.28 11.80 -0.54
N LEU A 75 6.45 12.51 -1.31
CA LEU A 75 6.54 12.60 -2.77
C LEU A 75 7.84 13.30 -3.23
N SER A 76 8.41 14.19 -2.41
CA SER A 76 9.60 14.95 -2.76
C SER A 76 10.86 14.09 -2.85
N ARG A 77 10.83 12.87 -2.31
CA ARG A 77 11.97 11.94 -2.29
C ARG A 77 12.28 11.30 -3.64
N GLY A 78 11.41 11.46 -4.64
CA GLY A 78 11.62 10.95 -6.00
C GLY A 78 11.70 9.42 -6.11
N VAL A 79 11.24 8.68 -5.10
CA VAL A 79 11.17 7.22 -5.10
C VAL A 79 9.73 6.78 -5.30
N LYS A 80 9.51 5.67 -6.01
CA LYS A 80 8.18 5.09 -6.15
C LYS A 80 7.66 4.60 -4.81
N PHE A 81 6.36 4.80 -4.56
CA PHE A 81 5.72 4.35 -3.32
C PHE A 81 5.87 2.84 -3.13
N GLU A 82 5.76 2.04 -4.20
CA GLU A 82 5.91 0.59 -4.17
C GLU A 82 7.30 0.18 -3.63
N THR A 83 8.34 0.96 -3.94
CA THR A 83 9.69 0.70 -3.42
C THR A 83 9.80 1.05 -1.93
N TYR A 84 9.09 2.09 -1.49
CA TYR A 84 9.12 2.57 -0.11
C TYR A 84 8.29 1.71 0.85
N CYS A 85 7.17 1.15 0.40
CA CYS A 85 6.24 0.42 1.27
C CYS A 85 6.62 -1.04 1.49
N VAL A 86 7.34 -1.68 0.56
CA VAL A 86 7.72 -3.11 0.65
C VAL A 86 8.41 -3.50 1.97
N PRO A 87 9.36 -2.71 2.54
CA PRO A 87 9.96 -3.04 3.84
C PRO A 87 8.99 -2.93 5.02
N ARG A 88 7.90 -2.17 4.89
CA ARG A 88 6.88 -1.93 5.92
C ARG A 88 5.75 -2.96 5.90
N ILE A 89 5.64 -3.75 4.83
CA ILE A 89 4.62 -4.80 4.65
C ILE A 89 5.24 -6.16 5.03
N ARG A 90 6.04 -6.21 6.11
CA ARG A 90 6.76 -7.41 6.55
C ARG A 90 6.38 -7.82 7.96
#